data_AF-A0A2G9PPW5-F1
#
_entry.id   AF-A0A2G9PPW5-F1
#
_cell.length_a   1.000
_cell.length_b   1.000
_cell.length_c   1.000
_cell.angle_alpha   90.00
_cell.angle_beta   90.00
_cell.angle_gamma   90.00
#
_symmetry.space_group_name_H-M   'P 1'
#
loop_
_entity.id
_entity.type
_entity.pdbx_description
1 polymer ?
#
loop_
_entity_poly.entity_id
_entity_poly.type
_entity_poly.pdbx_seq_one_letter_code
_entity_poly.pdbx_strand_id
1 'polypeptide(L)'
;PLKVTVPELTESNTFIISVTATDRDSEMYGPVSYRIISPHKGFVINPTTGSIHTDTPVEIKDKNTVIPILVAAQDNGFPVLTSTVIIELQVHDTNNHAPIFSEDVYQICVRENTSIGETILTFTATDLDWTCENGYIDFSIAGGNLQNMFVVESVGILSQPPFVVTGKLAINGILDYEINRNHKLLLIASDRGLPSLSSSTTVLISIIDSNDNPPLLQSNEYH
;
A
#
# COMPACT_ATOMS: atom_id res chain seq x y z
N PRO A 1 16.76 -27.56 -1.75
CA PRO A 1 15.91 -26.80 -0.80
C PRO A 1 14.47 -26.89 -1.28
N LEU A 2 13.52 -27.13 -0.38
CA LEU A 2 12.09 -27.04 -0.70
C LEU A 2 11.71 -25.55 -0.70
N LYS A 3 11.15 -25.05 -1.80
CA LYS A 3 10.72 -23.66 -1.90
C LYS A 3 9.20 -23.59 -1.79
N VAL A 4 8.72 -22.68 -0.95
CA VAL A 4 7.29 -22.43 -0.75
C VAL A 4 7.06 -20.93 -0.58
N THR A 5 5.95 -20.43 -1.11
CA THR A 5 5.59 -19.01 -1.05
C THR A 5 4.39 -18.81 -0.15
N VAL A 6 4.42 -17.76 0.67
CA VAL A 6 3.33 -17.39 1.57
C VAL A 6 3.09 -15.87 1.49
N PRO A 7 1.84 -15.38 1.55
CA PRO A 7 1.61 -13.96 1.69
C PRO A 7 2.07 -13.49 3.07
N GLU A 8 2.53 -12.26 3.18
CA GLU A 8 2.63 -11.60 4.49
C GLU A 8 1.23 -11.54 5.16
N LEU A 9 1.22 -11.25 6.45
CA LEU A 9 0.03 -11.21 7.30
C LEU A 9 -0.77 -12.53 7.33
N THR A 10 -0.22 -13.63 6.79
CA THR A 10 -0.82 -14.96 6.93
C THR A 10 -1.01 -15.25 8.41
N GLU A 11 -2.28 -15.44 8.81
CA GLU A 11 -2.68 -15.59 10.21
C GLU A 11 -1.98 -16.78 10.88
N SER A 12 -1.93 -16.77 12.21
CA SER A 12 -1.43 -17.91 12.98
C SER A 12 -2.26 -19.16 12.72
N ASN A 13 -1.63 -20.32 12.92
CA ASN A 13 -2.20 -21.64 12.69
C ASN A 13 -2.57 -21.96 11.22
N THR A 14 -2.05 -21.19 10.26
CA THR A 14 -2.23 -21.46 8.82
C THR A 14 -1.24 -22.52 8.35
N PHE A 15 -1.73 -23.52 7.62
CA PHE A 15 -0.89 -24.55 7.02
C PHE A 15 -0.01 -23.99 5.90
N ILE A 16 1.29 -24.32 5.93
CA ILE A 16 2.26 -23.89 4.91
C ILE A 16 2.65 -25.06 4.00
N ILE A 17 3.19 -26.12 4.58
CA ILE A 17 3.71 -27.28 3.87
C ILE A 17 3.83 -28.46 4.82
N SER A 18 3.83 -29.68 4.29
CA SER A 18 4.21 -30.89 5.05
C SER A 18 5.50 -31.48 4.51
N VAL A 19 6.41 -31.87 5.39
CA VAL A 19 7.58 -32.67 5.04
C VAL A 19 7.38 -34.13 5.43
N THR A 20 7.98 -35.03 4.67
CA THR A 20 7.92 -36.47 4.92
C THR A 20 9.31 -37.07 4.83
N ALA A 21 9.62 -37.99 5.73
CA ALA A 21 10.80 -38.84 5.70
C ALA A 21 10.38 -40.31 5.91
N THR A 22 11.14 -41.21 5.31
CA THR A 22 10.90 -42.66 5.40
C THR A 22 12.09 -43.33 6.04
N ASP A 23 11.83 -44.18 7.05
CA ASP A 23 12.82 -45.08 7.63
C ASP A 23 12.58 -46.51 7.11
N ARG A 24 13.65 -47.29 6.94
CA ARG A 24 13.57 -48.70 6.48
C ARG A 24 13.45 -49.68 7.64
N ASP A 25 13.67 -49.24 8.86
CA ASP A 25 13.56 -50.06 10.04
C ASP A 25 12.11 -50.41 10.36
N SER A 26 11.93 -51.51 11.07
CA SER A 26 10.62 -52.06 11.41
C SER A 26 10.24 -51.78 12.86
N GLU A 27 8.96 -51.95 13.17
CA GLU A 27 8.42 -51.90 14.54
C GLU A 27 8.70 -50.58 15.26
N MET A 28 9.37 -50.60 16.42
CA MET A 28 9.58 -49.42 17.27
C MET A 28 10.64 -48.46 16.74
N TYR A 29 11.46 -48.86 15.76
CA TYR A 29 12.56 -48.05 15.22
C TYR A 29 12.17 -47.28 13.94
N GLY A 30 11.17 -47.77 13.19
CA GLY A 30 10.69 -47.15 11.96
C GLY A 30 9.88 -45.84 12.08
N PRO A 31 9.18 -45.52 13.20
CA PRO A 31 8.45 -44.26 13.32
C PRO A 31 9.40 -43.07 13.34
N VAL A 32 9.15 -42.12 12.43
CA VAL A 32 9.92 -40.89 12.29
C VAL A 32 9.21 -39.74 13.01
N SER A 33 9.96 -38.93 13.76
CA SER A 33 9.47 -37.70 14.36
C SER A 33 10.13 -36.46 13.78
N TYR A 34 9.37 -35.37 13.69
CA TYR A 34 9.81 -34.11 13.07
C TYR A 34 9.99 -32.99 14.11
N ARG A 35 10.98 -32.12 13.89
CA ARG A 35 11.15 -30.88 14.66
C ARG A 35 11.79 -29.77 13.82
N ILE A 36 11.44 -28.52 14.13
CA ILE A 36 12.15 -27.35 13.60
C ILE A 36 13.40 -27.12 14.47
N ILE A 37 14.56 -27.02 13.83
CA ILE A 37 15.85 -26.70 14.47
C ILE A 37 16.12 -25.20 14.43
N SER A 38 15.62 -24.50 13.41
CA SER A 38 15.91 -23.07 13.24
C SER A 38 15.29 -22.21 14.37
N PRO A 39 16.00 -21.17 14.86
CA PRO A 39 15.52 -20.28 15.92
C PRO A 39 14.42 -19.31 15.46
N HIS A 40 13.92 -19.42 14.23
CA HIS A 40 12.88 -18.54 13.70
C HIS A 40 11.56 -18.78 14.43
N LYS A 41 11.27 -17.86 15.35
CA LYS A 41 9.95 -17.69 15.96
C LYS A 41 8.92 -17.48 14.85
N GLY A 42 7.72 -18.03 15.03
CA GLY A 42 6.61 -17.84 14.09
C GLY A 42 6.22 -19.07 13.27
N PHE A 43 6.87 -20.23 13.44
CA PHE A 43 6.47 -21.49 12.81
C PHE A 43 6.52 -22.66 13.78
N VAL A 44 5.55 -23.57 13.64
CA VAL A 44 5.47 -24.82 14.40
C VAL A 44 5.35 -25.99 13.43
N ILE A 45 5.89 -27.15 13.83
CA ILE A 45 5.76 -28.40 13.08
C ILE A 45 5.07 -29.45 13.94
N ASN A 46 4.12 -30.17 13.35
CA ASN A 46 3.54 -31.34 13.99
C ASN A 46 4.57 -32.49 13.97
N PRO A 47 4.95 -33.04 15.13
CA PRO A 47 6.02 -34.02 15.23
C PRO A 47 5.68 -35.37 14.61
N THR A 48 4.40 -35.66 14.33
CA THR A 48 3.94 -36.93 13.76
C THR A 48 3.63 -36.81 12.28
N THR A 49 3.00 -35.72 11.86
CA THR A 49 2.57 -35.54 10.46
C THR A 49 3.60 -34.77 9.62
N GLY A 50 4.54 -34.07 10.24
CA GLY A 50 5.48 -33.20 9.56
C GLY A 50 4.84 -31.94 8.97
N SER A 51 3.59 -31.63 9.32
CA SER A 51 2.89 -30.41 8.85
C SER A 51 3.42 -29.17 9.57
N ILE A 52 3.82 -28.18 8.79
CA ILE A 52 4.33 -26.89 9.25
C ILE A 52 3.20 -25.87 9.16
N HIS A 53 2.97 -25.16 10.26
CA HIS A 53 1.99 -24.09 10.37
C HIS A 53 2.67 -22.80 10.86
N THR A 54 2.06 -21.66 10.57
CA THR A 54 2.40 -20.39 11.22
C THR A 54 2.04 -20.45 12.71
N ASP A 55 2.83 -19.81 13.55
CA ASP A 55 2.60 -19.61 14.98
C ASP A 55 2.25 -18.16 15.28
N THR A 56 2.85 -17.24 14.53
CA THR A 56 2.55 -15.80 14.52
C THR A 56 2.31 -15.34 13.08
N PRO A 57 1.65 -14.18 12.88
CA PRO A 57 1.56 -13.57 11.56
C PRO A 57 2.93 -13.46 10.89
N VAL A 58 2.97 -13.76 9.59
CA VAL A 58 4.21 -13.68 8.80
C VAL A 58 4.47 -12.22 8.43
N GLU A 59 5.62 -11.69 8.79
CA GLU A 59 6.03 -10.32 8.45
C GLU A 59 7.11 -10.32 7.37
N ILE A 60 6.99 -9.38 6.43
CA ILE A 60 8.01 -9.07 5.42
C ILE A 60 8.96 -8.00 5.98
N LYS A 61 10.27 -8.15 5.75
CA LYS A 61 11.30 -7.17 6.17
C LYS A 61 11.78 -6.28 5.03
N ASP A 62 11.76 -6.85 3.83
CA ASP A 62 12.07 -6.21 2.57
C ASP A 62 11.42 -6.99 1.41
N LYS A 63 11.42 -6.39 0.22
CA LYS A 63 10.83 -6.93 -1.02
C LYS A 63 11.18 -8.40 -1.33
N ASN A 64 12.33 -8.91 -0.88
CA ASN A 64 12.83 -10.25 -1.19
C ASN A 64 13.00 -11.12 0.07
N THR A 65 12.12 -10.95 1.06
CA THR A 65 12.20 -11.69 2.34
C THR A 65 12.10 -13.21 2.11
N VAL A 66 13.16 -13.93 2.46
CA VAL A 66 13.21 -15.41 2.47
C VAL A 66 13.55 -15.89 3.88
N ILE A 67 12.69 -16.74 4.44
CA ILE A 67 12.85 -17.33 5.78
C ILE A 67 13.31 -18.79 5.62
N PRO A 68 14.55 -19.13 6.01
CA PRO A 68 15.04 -20.51 5.97
C PRO A 68 14.57 -21.29 7.21
N ILE A 69 13.69 -22.28 7.01
CA ILE A 69 13.22 -23.18 8.08
C ILE A 69 14.02 -24.49 7.99
N LEU A 70 14.85 -24.74 8.98
CA LEU A 70 15.62 -25.98 9.08
C LEU A 70 14.81 -27.03 9.85
N VAL A 71 14.46 -28.12 9.19
CA VAL A 71 13.70 -29.23 9.77
C VAL A 71 14.58 -30.46 9.94
N ALA A 72 14.44 -31.15 11.07
CA ALA A 72 14.98 -32.49 11.28
C ALA A 72 13.88 -33.53 11.28
N ALA A 73 14.18 -34.67 10.68
CA ALA A 73 13.52 -35.94 10.90
C ALA A 73 14.47 -36.83 11.72
N GLN A 74 13.95 -37.52 12.73
CA GLN A 74 14.72 -38.48 13.54
C GLN A 74 13.94 -39.79 13.68
N ASP A 75 14.68 -40.89 13.69
CA ASP A 75 14.14 -42.20 14.04
C ASP A 75 14.03 -42.37 15.57
N ASN A 76 13.57 -43.54 15.99
CA ASN A 76 13.56 -43.94 17.40
C ASN A 76 14.64 -45.00 17.70
N GLY A 77 15.69 -45.06 16.87
CA GLY A 77 16.80 -46.01 16.98
C GLY A 77 17.70 -45.79 18.20
N PHE A 78 18.58 -46.76 18.46
CA PHE A 78 19.69 -46.59 19.41
C PHE A 78 21.01 -47.05 18.76
N PRO A 79 21.88 -46.13 18.31
CA PRO A 79 21.78 -44.68 18.43
C PRO A 79 20.68 -44.07 17.53
N VAL A 80 20.17 -42.91 17.91
CA VAL A 80 19.21 -42.14 17.08
C VAL A 80 19.94 -41.59 15.86
N LEU A 81 19.36 -41.78 14.67
CA LEU A 81 19.84 -41.16 13.44
C LEU A 81 18.91 -40.02 13.02
N THR A 82 19.50 -39.01 12.38
CA THR A 82 18.77 -37.79 11.98
C THR A 82 19.10 -37.42 10.54
N SER A 83 18.09 -36.93 9.82
CA SER A 83 18.27 -36.23 8.54
C SER A 83 17.69 -34.81 8.63
N THR A 84 18.25 -33.89 7.85
CA THR A 84 17.81 -32.49 7.86
C THR A 84 17.50 -31.97 6.46
N VAL A 85 16.57 -31.03 6.39
CA VAL A 85 16.23 -30.32 5.15
C VAL A 85 15.95 -28.85 5.43
N ILE A 86 16.37 -27.99 4.50
CA ILE A 86 16.05 -26.56 4.53
C ILE A 86 14.86 -26.29 3.61
N ILE A 87 13.86 -25.63 4.18
CA ILE A 87 12.72 -25.06 3.47
C ILE A 87 12.98 -23.56 3.34
N GLU A 88 12.97 -23.05 2.11
CA GLU A 88 13.06 -21.62 1.81
C GLU A 88 11.64 -21.09 1.65
N LEU A 89 11.13 -20.43 2.70
CA LEU A 89 9.84 -19.78 2.70
C LEU A 89 10.00 -18.36 2.14
N GLN A 90 9.54 -18.14 0.92
CA GLN A 90 9.52 -16.82 0.30
C GLN A 90 8.23 -16.10 0.70
N VAL A 91 8.37 -14.97 1.39
CA VAL A 91 7.24 -14.13 1.78
C VAL A 91 7.00 -13.12 0.65
N HIS A 92 5.75 -13.00 0.21
CA HIS A 92 5.36 -11.98 -0.77
C HIS A 92 4.48 -10.92 -0.13
N ASP A 93 4.70 -9.69 -0.59
CA ASP A 93 3.98 -8.48 -0.24
C ASP A 93 2.49 -8.60 -0.56
N THR A 94 1.65 -8.10 0.33
CA THR A 94 0.20 -7.97 0.12
C THR A 94 -0.19 -6.51 0.24
N ASN A 95 -1.16 -6.05 -0.54
CA ASN A 95 -1.64 -4.66 -0.48
C ASN A 95 -2.32 -4.38 0.88
N ASN A 96 -1.55 -3.93 1.87
CA ASN A 96 -2.00 -3.72 3.24
C ASN A 96 -1.72 -2.30 3.74
N HIS A 97 -1.06 -1.45 2.95
CA HIS A 97 -0.94 -0.03 3.18
C HIS A 97 -1.79 0.73 2.16
N ALA A 98 -2.62 1.66 2.64
CA ALA A 98 -3.29 2.60 1.75
C ALA A 98 -2.39 3.82 1.52
N PRO A 99 -2.47 4.50 0.37
CA PRO A 99 -1.75 5.75 0.16
C PRO A 99 -2.18 6.80 1.19
N ILE A 100 -1.24 7.56 1.74
CA ILE A 100 -1.50 8.61 2.74
C ILE A 100 -1.04 9.97 2.20
N PHE A 101 -1.96 10.93 2.11
CA PHE A 101 -1.62 12.32 1.75
C PHE A 101 -0.71 12.98 2.78
N SER A 102 0.12 13.93 2.35
CA SER A 102 1.00 14.68 3.26
C SER A 102 0.24 15.58 4.24
N GLU A 103 -1.00 15.98 3.90
CA GLU A 103 -1.87 16.82 4.72
C GLU A 103 -3.32 16.31 4.70
N ASP A 104 -4.01 16.43 5.83
CA ASP A 104 -5.44 16.10 5.95
C ASP A 104 -6.34 17.09 5.19
N VAL A 105 -5.90 18.35 5.11
CA VAL A 105 -6.60 19.44 4.41
C VAL A 105 -5.57 20.41 3.81
N TYR A 106 -5.70 20.69 2.52
CA TYR A 106 -4.92 21.74 1.85
C TYR A 106 -5.76 23.02 1.72
N GLN A 107 -5.18 24.17 2.08
CA GLN A 107 -5.82 25.47 1.95
C GLN A 107 -4.98 26.39 1.07
N ILE A 108 -5.57 26.92 0.00
CA ILE A 108 -4.88 27.81 -0.94
C ILE A 108 -5.77 28.99 -1.34
N CYS A 109 -5.11 30.06 -1.78
CA CYS A 109 -5.76 31.21 -2.41
C CYS A 109 -5.24 31.37 -3.83
N VAL A 110 -6.14 31.58 -4.79
CA VAL A 110 -5.83 31.67 -6.22
C VAL A 110 -6.51 32.92 -6.78
N ARG A 111 -5.85 33.65 -7.68
CA ARG A 111 -6.49 34.81 -8.33
C ARG A 111 -7.43 34.31 -9.42
N GLU A 112 -8.52 35.03 -9.65
CA GLU A 112 -9.45 34.63 -10.72
C GLU A 112 -8.83 34.73 -12.13
N ASN A 113 -7.86 35.63 -12.31
CA ASN A 113 -7.13 35.80 -13.56
C ASN A 113 -5.98 34.80 -13.78
N THR A 114 -5.84 33.79 -12.91
CA THR A 114 -4.87 32.71 -13.08
C THR A 114 -5.19 31.89 -14.35
N SER A 115 -4.16 31.59 -15.14
CA SER A 115 -4.37 31.00 -16.48
C SER A 115 -4.74 29.52 -16.41
N ILE A 116 -5.54 29.06 -17.39
CA ILE A 116 -5.79 27.63 -17.60
C ILE A 116 -4.46 26.90 -17.83
N GLY A 117 -4.30 25.75 -17.18
CA GLY A 117 -3.08 24.93 -17.17
C GLY A 117 -2.10 25.29 -16.05
N GLU A 118 -2.30 26.40 -15.33
CA GLU A 118 -1.42 26.78 -14.23
C GLU A 118 -1.64 25.87 -13.01
N THR A 119 -0.54 25.37 -12.46
CA THR A 119 -0.56 24.55 -11.23
C THR A 119 -0.76 25.45 -10.02
N ILE A 120 -1.83 25.20 -9.27
CA ILE A 120 -2.23 26.00 -8.08
C ILE A 120 -1.91 25.30 -6.76
N LEU A 121 -1.70 23.97 -6.79
CA LEU A 121 -1.27 23.19 -5.63
C LEU A 121 -0.39 22.03 -6.09
N THR A 122 0.70 21.80 -5.37
CA THR A 122 1.48 20.58 -5.43
C THR A 122 1.36 19.87 -4.09
N PHE A 123 1.06 18.58 -4.12
CA PHE A 123 0.87 17.75 -2.93
C PHE A 123 1.55 16.40 -3.13
N THR A 124 1.69 15.62 -2.06
CA THR A 124 2.24 14.27 -2.16
C THR A 124 1.35 13.28 -1.43
N ALA A 125 1.41 12.02 -1.85
CA ALA A 125 0.96 10.90 -1.06
C ALA A 125 2.04 9.83 -1.00
N THR A 126 2.03 9.04 0.07
CA THR A 126 3.01 8.00 0.37
C THR A 126 2.32 6.68 0.62
N ASP A 127 2.80 5.63 -0.03
CA ASP A 127 2.42 4.25 0.22
C ASP A 127 3.62 3.45 0.76
N LEU A 128 3.38 2.52 1.68
CA LEU A 128 4.42 1.80 2.42
C LEU A 128 4.54 0.33 2.00
N ASP A 129 3.75 -0.14 1.04
CA ASP A 129 3.90 -1.50 0.50
C ASP A 129 5.27 -1.69 -0.17
N TRP A 130 5.74 -2.93 -0.25
CA TRP A 130 7.10 -3.21 -0.73
C TRP A 130 7.22 -3.31 -2.25
N THR A 131 6.11 -3.59 -2.92
CA THR A 131 6.06 -3.76 -4.37
C THR A 131 5.45 -2.55 -5.06
N CYS A 132 5.92 -2.29 -6.28
CA CYS A 132 5.39 -1.19 -7.09
C CYS A 132 3.92 -1.45 -7.49
N GLU A 133 3.49 -2.71 -7.59
CA GLU A 133 2.10 -3.04 -7.92
C GLU A 133 1.15 -2.60 -6.79
N ASN A 134 1.54 -2.84 -5.54
CA ASN A 134 0.76 -2.43 -4.36
C ASN A 134 0.98 -0.95 -4.00
N GLY A 135 2.18 -0.39 -4.19
CA GLY A 135 2.46 1.00 -3.81
C GLY A 135 2.30 2.07 -4.91
N TYR A 136 1.81 1.73 -6.12
CA TYR A 136 1.62 2.73 -7.18
C TYR A 136 0.42 3.63 -6.89
N ILE A 137 0.63 4.93 -6.74
CA ILE A 137 -0.44 5.88 -6.41
C ILE A 137 -0.96 6.62 -7.65
N ASP A 138 -2.27 6.56 -7.86
CA ASP A 138 -3.03 7.37 -8.80
C ASP A 138 -3.87 8.43 -8.07
N PHE A 139 -3.85 9.67 -8.55
CA PHE A 139 -4.68 10.75 -8.01
C PHE A 139 -5.91 11.01 -8.86
N SER A 140 -7.03 11.32 -8.19
CA SER A 140 -8.28 11.72 -8.86
C SER A 140 -9.06 12.75 -8.06
N ILE A 141 -9.96 13.48 -8.72
CA ILE A 141 -10.90 14.39 -8.05
C ILE A 141 -12.25 13.69 -8.00
N ALA A 142 -12.69 13.31 -6.81
CA ALA A 142 -13.93 12.55 -6.59
C ALA A 142 -15.15 13.43 -6.33
N GLY A 143 -14.95 14.70 -5.99
CA GLY A 143 -16.06 15.61 -5.68
C GLY A 143 -15.67 17.08 -5.69
N GLY A 144 -16.70 17.94 -5.80
CA GLY A 144 -16.56 19.40 -5.73
C GLY A 144 -16.04 20.10 -6.99
N ASN A 145 -15.62 19.33 -8.01
CA ASN A 145 -15.13 19.85 -9.28
C ASN A 145 -16.26 20.04 -10.31
N LEU A 146 -17.23 20.88 -9.97
CA LEU A 146 -18.31 21.23 -10.89
C LEU A 146 -17.72 21.89 -12.14
N GLN A 147 -18.33 21.65 -13.31
CA GLN A 147 -17.88 22.19 -14.61
C GLN A 147 -16.45 21.82 -15.04
N ASN A 148 -15.81 20.86 -14.35
CA ASN A 148 -14.45 20.42 -14.64
C ASN A 148 -13.41 21.56 -14.59
N MET A 149 -13.55 22.44 -13.60
CA MET A 149 -12.73 23.63 -13.38
C MET A 149 -11.29 23.34 -12.98
N PHE A 150 -11.02 22.15 -12.46
CA PHE A 150 -9.70 21.72 -12.01
C PHE A 150 -9.35 20.35 -12.60
N VAL A 151 -8.06 20.10 -12.78
CA VAL A 151 -7.52 18.80 -13.20
C VAL A 151 -6.38 18.41 -12.28
N VAL A 152 -6.21 17.11 -12.06
CA VAL A 152 -5.12 16.55 -11.28
C VAL A 152 -4.21 15.70 -12.17
N GLU A 153 -2.91 15.87 -12.00
CA GLU A 153 -1.89 15.11 -12.72
C GLU A 153 -0.93 14.46 -11.73
N SER A 154 -0.64 13.18 -11.93
CA SER A 154 0.39 12.45 -11.18
C SER A 154 1.76 12.68 -11.82
N VAL A 155 2.73 13.07 -11.01
CA VAL A 155 4.11 13.32 -11.40
C VAL A 155 5.03 12.57 -10.45
N GLY A 156 5.76 11.58 -10.97
CA GLY A 156 6.74 10.85 -10.17
C GLY A 156 7.35 9.67 -10.92
N ILE A 157 8.59 9.34 -10.56
CA ILE A 157 9.26 8.10 -11.00
C ILE A 157 9.29 7.20 -9.77
N LEU A 158 8.41 6.20 -9.74
CA LEU A 158 8.45 5.19 -8.70
C LEU A 158 9.69 4.32 -8.89
N SER A 159 10.59 4.35 -7.92
CA SER A 159 11.82 3.57 -7.99
C SER A 159 11.95 2.57 -6.85
N GLN A 160 11.59 2.95 -5.62
CA GLN A 160 11.73 2.11 -4.42
C GLN A 160 10.72 2.52 -3.32
N PRO A 161 10.30 1.59 -2.44
CA PRO A 161 9.51 1.91 -1.26
C PRO A 161 10.32 2.76 -0.24
N PRO A 162 9.70 3.69 0.50
CA PRO A 162 8.27 4.03 0.42
C PRO A 162 7.93 4.74 -0.91
N PHE A 163 6.78 4.39 -1.48
CA PHE A 163 6.35 4.93 -2.76
C PHE A 163 5.73 6.31 -2.56
N VAL A 164 6.47 7.35 -2.93
CA VAL A 164 6.02 8.74 -2.84
C VAL A 164 5.70 9.27 -4.24
N VAL A 165 4.44 9.68 -4.46
CA VAL A 165 4.01 10.31 -5.73
C VAL A 165 3.63 11.76 -5.47
N THR A 166 4.07 12.65 -6.36
CA THR A 166 3.69 14.06 -6.32
C THR A 166 2.48 14.28 -7.23
N GLY A 167 1.44 14.91 -6.72
CA GLY A 167 0.28 15.34 -7.49
C GLY A 167 0.34 16.84 -7.76
N LYS A 168 -0.11 17.26 -8.93
CA LYS A 168 -0.33 18.66 -9.28
C LYS A 168 -1.79 18.90 -9.54
N LEU A 169 -2.39 19.85 -8.83
CA LEU A 169 -3.72 20.39 -9.13
C LEU A 169 -3.56 21.63 -9.99
N ALA A 170 -4.16 21.63 -11.17
CA ALA A 170 -4.10 22.73 -12.12
C ALA A 170 -5.49 23.26 -12.49
N ILE A 171 -5.53 24.51 -12.95
CA ILE A 171 -6.75 25.12 -13.48
C ILE A 171 -7.09 24.51 -14.84
N ASN A 172 -8.36 24.16 -15.03
CA ASN A 172 -8.90 23.65 -16.29
C ASN A 172 -10.10 24.46 -16.81
N GLY A 173 -10.57 25.46 -16.06
CA GLY A 173 -11.62 26.40 -16.48
C GLY A 173 -11.35 27.83 -16.01
N ILE A 174 -12.21 28.78 -16.40
CA ILE A 174 -12.06 30.19 -16.05
C ILE A 174 -12.63 30.46 -14.65
N LEU A 175 -11.77 30.88 -13.73
CA LEU A 175 -12.20 31.31 -12.40
C LEU A 175 -12.84 32.69 -12.47
N ASP A 176 -13.85 32.92 -11.64
CA ASP A 176 -14.63 34.17 -11.60
C ASP A 176 -15.10 34.40 -10.15
N TYR A 177 -14.63 35.49 -9.55
CA TYR A 177 -14.90 35.86 -8.16
C TYR A 177 -16.36 36.29 -7.95
N GLU A 178 -16.97 36.94 -8.94
CA GLU A 178 -18.38 37.35 -8.91
C GLU A 178 -19.32 36.14 -8.97
N ILE A 179 -18.91 35.05 -9.63
CA ILE A 179 -19.70 33.82 -9.75
C ILE A 179 -19.46 32.88 -8.57
N ASN A 180 -18.23 32.49 -8.29
CA ASN A 180 -17.93 31.55 -7.22
C ASN A 180 -16.59 31.82 -6.54
N ARG A 181 -16.68 32.22 -5.27
CA ARG A 181 -15.52 32.63 -4.46
C ARG A 181 -14.79 31.48 -3.81
N ASN A 182 -15.42 30.31 -3.68
CA ASN A 182 -14.87 29.19 -2.92
C ASN A 182 -15.11 27.85 -3.63
N HIS A 183 -14.07 27.05 -3.72
CA HIS A 183 -14.18 25.65 -4.15
C HIS A 183 -13.71 24.72 -3.04
N LYS A 184 -14.44 23.62 -2.88
CA LYS A 184 -14.09 22.53 -1.97
C LYS A 184 -13.96 21.26 -2.79
N LEU A 185 -12.74 20.80 -3.04
CA LEU A 185 -12.48 19.58 -3.80
C LEU A 185 -12.22 18.42 -2.86
N LEU A 186 -12.73 17.24 -3.22
CA LEU A 186 -12.37 15.97 -2.60
C LEU A 186 -11.36 15.27 -3.51
N LEU A 187 -10.11 15.17 -3.08
CA LEU A 187 -9.08 14.41 -3.77
C LEU A 187 -9.02 12.99 -3.22
N ILE A 188 -8.79 12.03 -4.10
CA ILE A 188 -8.54 10.63 -3.75
C ILE A 188 -7.15 10.23 -4.24
N ALA A 189 -6.39 9.56 -3.38
CA ALA A 189 -5.20 8.80 -3.73
C ALA A 189 -5.57 7.31 -3.64
N SER A 190 -5.41 6.58 -4.73
CA SER A 190 -5.67 5.14 -4.80
C SER A 190 -4.41 4.41 -5.21
N ASP A 191 -4.14 3.29 -4.56
CA ASP A 191 -3.13 2.39 -5.04
C ASP A 191 -3.65 1.52 -6.22
N ARG A 192 -2.78 0.64 -6.73
CA ARG A 192 -3.11 -0.37 -7.77
C ARG A 192 -3.11 -1.80 -7.27
N GLY A 193 -3.05 -2.00 -5.96
CA GLY A 193 -3.10 -3.33 -5.38
C GLY A 193 -4.48 -3.99 -5.53
N LEU A 194 -4.57 -5.25 -5.09
CA LEU A 194 -5.79 -6.05 -5.20
C LEU A 194 -6.17 -6.66 -3.83
N PRO A 195 -7.26 -6.20 -3.19
CA PRO A 195 -8.11 -5.07 -3.57
C PRO A 195 -7.34 -3.74 -3.46
N SER A 196 -7.74 -2.75 -4.26
CA SER A 196 -7.12 -1.42 -4.19
C SER A 196 -7.50 -0.73 -2.89
N LEU A 197 -6.54 -0.11 -2.21
CA LEU A 197 -6.79 0.74 -1.06
C LEU A 197 -6.67 2.21 -1.47
N SER A 198 -7.33 3.08 -0.71
CA SER A 198 -7.36 4.50 -1.03
C SER A 198 -7.55 5.36 0.22
N SER A 199 -7.13 6.61 0.10
CA SER A 199 -7.44 7.66 1.06
C SER A 199 -7.97 8.90 0.35
N SER A 200 -8.52 9.84 1.12
CA SER A 200 -9.05 11.09 0.59
C SER A 200 -8.63 12.28 1.44
N THR A 201 -8.41 13.42 0.79
CA THR A 201 -8.12 14.71 1.44
C THR A 201 -9.02 15.80 0.85
N THR A 202 -9.18 16.90 1.57
CA THR A 202 -9.96 18.06 1.12
C THR A 202 -9.04 19.20 0.69
N VAL A 203 -9.31 19.80 -0.47
CA VAL A 203 -8.67 21.06 -0.89
C VAL A 203 -9.69 22.19 -0.81
N LEU A 204 -9.38 23.22 -0.04
CA LEU A 204 -10.16 24.44 0.08
C LEU A 204 -9.47 25.56 -0.71
N ILE A 205 -10.15 26.05 -1.73
CA ILE A 205 -9.63 27.06 -2.67
C ILE A 205 -10.45 28.33 -2.48
N SER A 206 -9.79 29.41 -2.08
CA SER A 206 -10.40 30.75 -2.02
C SER A 206 -9.98 31.57 -3.23
N ILE A 207 -10.95 32.12 -3.96
CA ILE A 207 -10.68 32.99 -5.11
C ILE A 207 -10.40 34.41 -4.62
N ILE A 208 -9.32 35.00 -5.12
CA ILE A 208 -8.95 36.39 -4.89
C ILE A 208 -9.43 37.23 -6.08
N ASP A 209 -10.28 38.19 -5.76
CA ASP A 209 -10.83 39.23 -6.64
C ASP A 209 -9.72 40.04 -7.34
N SER A 210 -9.94 40.33 -8.61
CA SER A 210 -9.16 41.19 -9.49
C SER A 210 -10.09 42.23 -10.11
N ASN A 211 -9.62 43.47 -10.24
CA ASN A 211 -10.43 44.55 -10.80
C ASN A 211 -10.62 44.39 -12.32
N ASP A 212 -11.60 43.59 -12.74
CA ASP A 212 -11.97 43.30 -14.12
C ASP A 212 -13.36 43.86 -14.52
N ASN A 213 -14.13 44.32 -13.54
CA ASN A 213 -15.46 44.89 -13.71
C ASN A 213 -15.42 46.44 -13.68
N PRO A 214 -15.89 47.15 -14.73
CA PRO A 214 -15.93 48.62 -14.74
C PRO A 214 -17.05 49.18 -13.84
N PRO A 215 -16.90 50.41 -13.30
CA PRO A 215 -17.97 51.04 -12.53
C PRO A 215 -19.18 51.38 -13.41
N LEU A 216 -20.39 51.09 -12.90
CA LEU A 216 -21.65 51.45 -13.55
C LEU A 216 -22.24 52.72 -12.93
N LEU A 217 -22.55 53.71 -13.77
CA LEU A 217 -23.29 54.90 -13.35
C LEU A 217 -24.77 54.55 -13.20
N GLN A 218 -25.36 54.82 -12.02
CA GLN A 218 -26.80 54.81 -11.83
C GLN A 218 -27.33 56.25 -11.94
N SER A 219 -28.21 56.52 -12.91
CA SER A 219 -28.90 57.81 -12.98
C SER A 219 -30.04 57.81 -11.96
N ASN A 220 -29.86 58.50 -10.84
CA ASN A 220 -31.00 59.01 -10.10
C ASN A 220 -31.50 60.22 -10.88
N GLU A 221 -32.71 60.15 -11.44
CA GLU A 221 -33.40 61.34 -11.94
C GLU A 221 -33.57 62.30 -10.76
N TYR A 222 -32.74 63.34 -10.71
CA TYR A 222 -33.00 64.50 -9.87
C TYR A 222 -34.13 65.27 -10.56
N HIS A 223 -35.36 65.08 -10.09
CA HIS A 223 -36.49 65.96 -10.38
C HIS A 223 -36.43 67.23 -9.54
#